data_AF-A0A1Y4KNK7-F1
#
_entry.id   AF-A0A1Y4KNK7-F1
#
_cell.length_a   1.000
_cell.length_b   1.000
_cell.length_c   1.000
_cell.angle_alpha   90.00
_cell.angle_beta   90.00
_cell.angle_gamma   90.00
#
_symmetry.space_group_name_H-M   'P 1'
#
loop_
_entity.id
_entity.type
_entity.pdbx_description
1 polymer ?
#
loop_
_entity_poly.entity_id
_entity_poly.type
_entity_poly.pdbx_seq_one_letter_code
_entity_poly.pdbx_strand_id
1 'polypeptide(L)'
;MALQTKTYTQRSNTYTLELTVVEQSTSTAGNTSTVSYTLKLKSTTKNFALYGVGAKVVLDGRTVGERNRDTAPKVTLATYSAVTLLSGTATIAHNADGSKSMPVAYSLDMATASYTPGPMSGSGTMALTRIPRGATLTSAPDFDDESNPVVKYDNPAGVAVQLGIFKDSTHALADYRTVSGSPYTFQLTQQEREALQLVDTTKNTAQVRFYIKSTVGGQTFITYLTRTLTIKNPAPTLAPTVRDTNPATLKLTGDDGVMVRYQSTAQVTIGAKAVKGASLVSQSVTCGSRTLTGDGLMVGVESGTFVFTAKDSRGNPATKTLTKDVVEYLPLTCNIGQGLPDGQGNFNFAVSGAAFTGSFGLADNALTVEARYRLTGEDSWGAWEPMEVRLGASRYDATLAITGLDYTSPYDFQARATDLLSSVESSVLSIQAWPLFYYGPDGFFHTTPVYLEEQQADGTISRRSLDRCGITARIAATVPLTGGEKNIPVTLALCAYGGATVSNGAVVVKHTGVYEVSASVYFVSSAEALYCGAYIKSGGNELASMHTGIANGVGGVVVPPTLVELEAGSTVSLSAYVPTGGSATVNNDPRTQLTVRQVY
;
A
#
# COMPACT_ATOMS: atom_id res chain seq x y z
N MET A 1 53.25 -20.37 33.56
CA MET A 1 54.54 -20.73 32.94
C MET A 1 55.65 -20.25 33.87
N ALA A 2 56.68 -21.07 34.10
CA ALA A 2 57.78 -20.69 34.99
C ALA A 2 58.71 -19.69 34.28
N LEU A 3 59.05 -18.61 34.97
CA LEU A 3 60.04 -17.64 34.50
C LEU A 3 61.43 -18.28 34.42
N GLN A 4 62.23 -17.81 33.48
CA GLN A 4 63.51 -18.44 33.16
C GLN A 4 64.65 -17.91 34.04
N THR A 5 65.55 -18.79 34.49
CA THR A 5 66.82 -18.41 35.14
C THR A 5 67.95 -19.18 34.47
N LYS A 6 69.03 -18.48 34.12
CA LYS A 6 70.20 -19.10 33.52
C LYS A 6 71.49 -18.49 34.05
N THR A 7 72.42 -19.36 34.42
CA THR A 7 73.76 -18.98 34.89
C THR A 7 74.79 -19.37 33.83
N TYR A 8 75.66 -18.43 33.51
CA TYR A 8 76.78 -18.60 32.59
C TYR A 8 78.06 -18.44 33.38
N THR A 9 79.04 -19.30 33.14
CA THR A 9 80.33 -19.22 33.82
C THR A 9 81.48 -19.28 32.83
N GLN A 10 82.50 -18.49 33.10
CA GLN A 10 83.81 -18.59 32.46
C GLN A 10 84.86 -18.72 33.57
N ARG A 11 85.90 -19.51 33.34
CA ARG A 11 86.98 -19.73 34.31
C ARG A 11 88.32 -19.32 33.71
N SER A 12 89.15 -18.71 34.54
CA SER A 12 90.54 -18.41 34.22
C SER A 12 91.33 -18.40 35.52
N ASN A 13 92.51 -19.03 35.52
CA ASN A 13 93.31 -19.23 36.73
C ASN A 13 92.46 -19.87 37.84
N THR A 14 92.40 -19.28 39.04
CA THR A 14 91.62 -19.76 40.18
C THR A 14 90.36 -18.92 40.40
N TYR A 15 89.84 -18.31 39.33
CA TYR A 15 88.67 -17.42 39.38
C TYR A 15 87.57 -17.89 38.44
N THR A 16 86.32 -17.63 38.84
CA THR A 16 85.13 -17.84 38.02
C THR A 16 84.40 -16.52 37.84
N LEU A 17 84.22 -16.10 36.59
CA LEU A 17 83.30 -15.04 36.21
C LEU A 17 81.94 -15.68 35.97
N GLU A 18 80.94 -15.30 36.75
CA GLU A 18 79.60 -15.88 36.73
C GLU A 18 78.58 -14.79 36.44
N LEU A 19 77.85 -14.92 35.34
CA LEU A 19 76.67 -14.11 35.05
C LEU A 19 75.42 -14.93 35.33
N THR A 20 74.59 -14.47 36.27
CA THR A 20 73.24 -14.99 36.45
C THR A 20 72.24 -14.02 35.83
N VAL A 21 71.40 -14.51 34.92
CA VAL A 21 70.29 -13.77 34.33
C VAL A 21 68.98 -14.43 34.76
N VAL A 22 68.05 -13.62 35.28
CA VAL A 22 66.74 -14.06 35.78
C VAL A 22 65.68 -13.23 35.07
N GLU A 23 64.75 -13.89 34.39
CA GLU A 23 63.52 -13.26 33.90
C GLU A 23 62.60 -12.99 35.09
N GLN A 24 62.27 -11.73 35.34
CA GLN A 24 61.51 -11.29 36.51
C GLN A 24 60.01 -11.18 36.22
N SER A 25 59.64 -10.77 35.00
CA SER A 25 58.25 -10.60 34.60
C SER A 25 58.11 -10.56 33.07
N THR A 26 56.88 -10.78 32.59
CA THR A 26 56.47 -10.61 31.18
C THR A 26 55.36 -9.56 31.09
N SER A 27 55.27 -8.84 29.98
CA SER A 27 54.21 -7.88 29.67
C SER A 27 53.49 -8.30 28.39
N THR A 28 52.24 -8.75 28.51
CA THR A 28 51.42 -9.14 27.36
C THR A 28 51.10 -7.95 26.45
N ALA A 29 50.83 -6.78 27.04
CA ALA A 29 50.52 -5.56 26.30
C ALA A 29 51.76 -4.98 25.61
N GLY A 30 52.91 -4.97 26.29
CA GLY A 30 54.17 -4.46 25.74
C GLY A 30 54.95 -5.44 24.87
N ASN A 31 54.54 -6.72 24.84
CA ASN A 31 55.28 -7.82 24.20
C ASN A 31 56.76 -7.87 24.62
N THR A 32 57.04 -7.75 25.92
CA THR A 32 58.39 -7.63 26.48
C THR A 32 58.57 -8.43 27.75
N SER A 33 59.80 -8.84 28.07
CA SER A 33 60.20 -9.36 29.38
C SER A 33 61.12 -8.40 30.13
N THR A 34 60.98 -8.33 31.44
CA THR A 34 61.96 -7.67 32.31
C THR A 34 62.91 -8.73 32.84
N VAL A 35 64.21 -8.56 32.60
CA VAL A 35 65.27 -9.46 33.08
C VAL A 35 66.16 -8.72 34.06
N SER A 36 66.58 -9.39 35.12
CA SER A 36 67.69 -8.95 35.97
C SER A 36 68.96 -9.70 35.64
N TYR A 37 70.10 -9.04 35.80
CA TYR A 37 71.40 -9.65 35.64
C TYR A 37 72.28 -9.37 36.86
N THR A 38 73.13 -10.31 37.22
CA THR A 38 74.16 -10.15 38.26
C THR A 38 75.44 -10.82 37.78
N LEU A 39 76.50 -10.04 37.63
CA LEU A 39 77.83 -10.52 37.24
C LEU A 39 78.72 -10.54 38.49
N LYS A 40 79.18 -11.73 38.88
CA LYS A 40 80.07 -11.96 40.02
C LYS A 40 81.43 -12.47 39.57
N LEU A 41 82.48 -12.00 40.23
CA LEU A 41 83.79 -12.63 40.19
C LEU A 41 83.99 -13.40 41.49
N LYS A 42 84.27 -14.69 41.38
CA LYS A 42 84.50 -15.60 42.50
C LYS A 42 85.95 -16.06 42.51
N SER A 43 86.57 -16.05 43.68
CA SER A 43 87.87 -16.66 43.92
C SER A 43 87.70 -18.05 44.52
N THR A 44 88.52 -19.01 44.10
CA THR A 44 88.74 -20.25 44.83
C THR A 44 89.99 -20.12 45.70
N THR A 45 91.20 -20.17 45.12
CA THR A 45 92.44 -20.35 45.91
C THR A 45 93.42 -19.16 45.89
N LYS A 46 93.18 -18.11 45.11
CA LYS A 46 94.05 -16.91 45.06
C LYS A 46 93.28 -15.63 45.36
N ASN A 47 93.94 -14.62 45.91
CA ASN A 47 93.36 -13.31 46.20
C ASN A 47 94.08 -12.18 45.44
N PHE A 48 93.41 -11.04 45.31
CA PHE A 48 94.03 -9.78 44.89
C PHE A 48 93.42 -8.62 45.69
N ALA A 49 94.16 -7.52 45.83
CA ALA A 49 93.70 -6.34 46.54
C ALA A 49 93.95 -5.06 45.74
N LEU A 50 92.98 -4.15 45.77
CA LEU A 50 93.06 -2.81 45.16
C LEU A 50 93.36 -2.82 43.65
N TYR A 51 92.76 -3.73 42.89
CA TYR A 51 92.91 -3.80 41.43
C TYR A 51 91.82 -3.06 40.65
N GLY A 52 92.20 -2.46 39.53
CA GLY A 52 91.24 -1.97 38.53
C GLY A 52 90.61 -3.16 37.82
N VAL A 53 89.29 -3.26 37.88
CA VAL A 53 88.51 -4.32 37.23
C VAL A 53 87.44 -3.68 36.38
N GLY A 54 87.56 -3.84 35.07
CA GLY A 54 86.52 -3.53 34.10
C GLY A 54 85.57 -4.70 33.94
N ALA A 55 84.30 -4.42 33.66
CA ALA A 55 83.32 -5.47 33.41
C ALA A 55 82.23 -4.95 32.48
N LYS A 56 81.65 -5.84 31.68
CA LYS A 56 80.57 -5.50 30.75
C LYS A 56 79.54 -6.61 30.69
N VAL A 57 78.27 -6.25 30.63
CA VAL A 57 77.15 -7.16 30.36
C VAL A 57 76.37 -6.64 29.16
N VAL A 58 76.18 -7.52 28.17
CA VAL A 58 75.42 -7.27 26.96
C VAL A 58 74.27 -8.27 26.90
N LEU A 59 73.04 -7.76 26.82
CA LEU A 59 71.82 -8.54 26.67
C LEU A 59 71.10 -8.09 25.41
N ASP A 60 70.70 -9.03 24.57
CA ASP A 60 70.03 -8.77 23.29
C ASP A 60 70.82 -7.83 22.36
N GLY A 61 72.15 -7.93 22.39
CA GLY A 61 73.06 -7.07 21.62
C GLY A 61 73.25 -5.66 22.19
N ARG A 62 72.56 -5.30 23.29
CA ARG A 62 72.68 -3.99 23.96
C ARG A 62 73.51 -4.09 25.24
N THR A 63 74.43 -3.14 25.44
CA THR A 63 75.15 -3.01 26.72
C THR A 63 74.16 -2.56 27.79
N VAL A 64 73.95 -3.40 28.82
CA VAL A 64 73.00 -3.11 29.91
C VAL A 64 73.70 -2.74 31.22
N GLY A 65 74.99 -3.03 31.33
CA GLY A 65 75.84 -2.65 32.45
C GLY A 65 77.30 -2.62 32.03
N GLU A 66 78.02 -1.62 32.51
CA GLU A 66 79.44 -1.42 32.21
C GLU A 66 80.14 -0.82 33.42
N ARG A 67 81.33 -1.35 33.71
CA ARG A 67 82.25 -0.88 34.74
C ARG A 67 83.56 -0.58 34.04
N ASN A 68 83.96 0.68 34.05
CA ASN A 68 85.25 1.08 33.48
C ASN A 68 86.38 0.76 34.46
N ARG A 69 87.43 0.10 33.97
CA ARG A 69 88.56 -0.38 34.76
C ARG A 69 89.38 0.73 35.44
N ASP A 70 89.46 1.88 34.79
CA ASP A 70 90.35 2.98 35.17
C ASP A 70 89.67 3.92 36.16
N THR A 71 88.36 4.12 36.01
CA THR A 71 87.60 5.09 36.80
C THR A 71 86.74 4.46 37.91
N ALA A 72 86.39 3.18 37.83
CA ALA A 72 85.64 2.52 38.89
C ALA A 72 86.51 2.27 40.14
N PRO A 73 85.92 2.23 41.35
CA PRO A 73 86.64 1.88 42.58
C PRO A 73 87.43 0.58 42.43
N LYS A 74 88.62 0.54 43.00
CA LYS A 74 89.46 -0.66 42.97
C LYS A 74 88.78 -1.80 43.73
N VAL A 75 88.94 -3.02 43.25
CA VAL A 75 88.33 -4.24 43.82
C VAL A 75 89.38 -5.01 44.60
N THR A 76 88.98 -5.49 45.78
CA THR A 76 89.71 -6.49 46.55
C THR A 76 88.85 -7.73 46.64
N LEU A 77 89.43 -8.90 46.36
CA LEU A 77 88.77 -10.18 46.43
C LEU A 77 89.65 -11.17 47.20
N ALA A 78 89.19 -11.57 48.38
CA ALA A 78 89.85 -12.55 49.21
C ALA A 78 89.70 -13.98 48.66
N THR A 79 90.53 -14.90 49.14
CA THR A 79 90.41 -16.32 48.84
C THR A 79 89.03 -16.85 49.28
N TYR A 80 88.43 -17.76 48.50
CA TYR A 80 87.09 -18.31 48.74
C TYR A 80 85.95 -17.27 48.85
N SER A 81 86.13 -16.07 48.29
CA SER A 81 85.12 -15.00 48.33
C SER A 81 84.56 -14.66 46.95
N ALA A 82 83.47 -13.89 46.94
CA ALA A 82 82.82 -13.42 45.71
C ALA A 82 82.53 -11.92 45.81
N VAL A 83 82.67 -11.21 44.69
CA VAL A 83 82.28 -9.81 44.56
C VAL A 83 81.32 -9.64 43.38
N THR A 84 80.24 -8.88 43.59
CA THR A 84 79.36 -8.46 42.49
C THR A 84 79.99 -7.28 41.78
N LEU A 85 80.27 -7.45 40.48
CA LEU A 85 80.87 -6.41 39.65
C LEU A 85 79.81 -5.49 39.02
N LEU A 86 78.70 -6.09 38.58
CA LEU A 86 77.58 -5.41 37.94
C LEU A 86 76.27 -6.10 38.34
N SER A 87 75.22 -5.32 38.54
CA SER A 87 73.85 -5.82 38.68
C SER A 87 72.87 -4.77 38.20
N GLY A 88 71.76 -5.20 37.61
CA GLY A 88 70.72 -4.30 37.13
C GLY A 88 69.58 -5.05 36.46
N THR A 89 68.70 -4.30 35.80
CA THR A 89 67.57 -4.83 35.03
C THR A 89 67.60 -4.32 33.59
N ALA A 90 66.95 -5.04 32.70
CA ALA A 90 66.75 -4.65 31.31
C ALA A 90 65.38 -5.14 30.82
N THR A 91 64.75 -4.36 29.95
CA THR A 91 63.53 -4.76 29.24
C THR A 91 63.90 -5.27 27.85
N ILE A 92 63.42 -6.45 27.49
CA ILE A 92 63.74 -7.16 26.26
C ILE A 92 62.46 -7.37 25.46
N ALA A 93 62.43 -6.91 24.20
CA ALA A 93 61.28 -7.07 23.31
C ALA A 93 61.24 -8.49 22.70
N HIS A 94 60.03 -9.03 22.55
CA HIS A 94 59.77 -10.31 21.90
C HIS A 94 59.46 -10.13 20.41
N ASN A 95 59.57 -11.22 19.66
CA ASN A 95 59.08 -11.31 18.29
C ASN A 95 57.53 -11.17 18.26
N ALA A 96 56.96 -10.96 17.08
CA ALA A 96 55.51 -10.80 16.91
C ALA A 96 54.69 -12.01 17.38
N ASP A 97 55.27 -13.22 17.34
CA ASP A 97 54.71 -14.49 17.83
C ASP A 97 54.88 -14.71 19.34
N GLY A 98 55.44 -13.70 20.03
CA GLY A 98 55.75 -13.70 21.45
C GLY A 98 56.95 -14.56 21.84
N SER A 99 57.68 -15.15 20.89
CA SER A 99 58.93 -15.88 21.16
C SER A 99 60.12 -14.92 21.31
N LYS A 100 61.15 -15.34 22.04
CA LYS A 100 62.44 -14.65 22.06
C LYS A 100 63.55 -15.59 22.53
N SER A 101 64.63 -15.66 21.76
CA SER A 101 65.91 -16.22 22.19
C SER A 101 66.91 -15.09 22.24
N MET A 102 67.23 -14.63 23.45
CA MET A 102 68.07 -13.46 23.67
C MET A 102 69.56 -13.88 23.70
N PRO A 103 70.43 -13.31 22.85
CA PRO A 103 71.87 -13.47 23.01
C PRO A 103 72.37 -12.76 24.27
N VAL A 104 73.32 -13.39 24.95
CA VAL A 104 73.94 -12.92 26.18
C VAL A 104 75.45 -12.91 25.99
N ALA A 105 76.11 -11.83 26.38
CA ALA A 105 77.56 -11.76 26.47
C ALA A 105 78.00 -10.99 27.72
N TYR A 106 79.14 -11.39 28.27
CA TYR A 106 79.74 -10.75 29.43
C TYR A 106 81.25 -10.83 29.37
N SER A 107 81.91 -9.81 29.93
CA SER A 107 83.36 -9.77 29.98
C SER A 107 83.87 -9.13 31.26
N LEU A 108 85.12 -9.46 31.55
CA LEU A 108 85.96 -8.87 32.57
C LEU A 108 87.25 -8.40 31.88
N ASP A 109 87.60 -7.15 32.10
CA ASP A 109 88.88 -6.57 31.69
C ASP A 109 89.73 -6.34 32.94
N MET A 110 90.86 -7.03 33.01
CA MET A 110 91.79 -6.92 34.11
C MET A 110 93.20 -7.26 33.63
N ALA A 111 94.22 -6.62 34.19
CA ALA A 111 95.61 -6.97 33.89
C ALA A 111 95.90 -8.43 34.24
N THR A 112 96.69 -9.08 33.38
CA THR A 112 97.19 -10.43 33.60
C THR A 112 98.35 -10.43 34.58
N ALA A 113 98.22 -11.19 35.66
CA ALA A 113 99.29 -11.50 36.62
C ALA A 113 99.05 -12.90 37.21
N SER A 114 100.04 -13.47 37.91
CA SER A 114 99.96 -14.83 38.46
C SER A 114 98.79 -15.04 39.45
N TYR A 115 98.31 -13.96 40.06
CA TYR A 115 97.23 -13.92 41.06
C TYR A 115 95.97 -13.20 40.57
N THR A 116 95.82 -12.93 39.27
CA THR A 116 94.58 -12.35 38.71
C THR A 116 93.93 -13.32 37.73
N PRO A 117 92.64 -13.15 37.41
CA PRO A 117 92.00 -13.88 36.31
C PRO A 117 92.55 -13.52 34.91
N GLY A 118 93.19 -12.35 34.76
CA GLY A 118 93.38 -11.73 33.44
C GLY A 118 92.02 -11.36 32.79
N PRO A 119 92.01 -10.97 31.50
CA PRO A 119 90.77 -10.71 30.79
C PRO A 119 89.96 -12.01 30.60
N MET A 120 88.65 -11.91 30.73
CA MET A 120 87.71 -13.03 30.55
C MET A 120 86.53 -12.58 29.71
N SER A 121 85.96 -13.49 28.91
CA SER A 121 84.70 -13.26 28.22
C SER A 121 83.91 -14.55 28.10
N GLY A 122 82.59 -14.44 28.15
CA GLY A 122 81.67 -15.54 27.88
C GLY A 122 80.45 -15.05 27.11
N SER A 123 79.79 -16.00 26.44
CA SER A 123 78.56 -15.75 25.69
C SER A 123 77.61 -16.94 25.77
N GLY A 124 76.36 -16.71 25.43
CA GLY A 124 75.35 -17.75 25.35
C GLY A 124 74.03 -17.19 24.86
N THR A 125 72.97 -17.98 25.01
CA THR A 125 71.60 -17.57 24.70
C THR A 125 70.66 -17.97 25.82
N MET A 126 69.65 -17.13 26.07
CA MET A 126 68.56 -17.40 26.98
C MET A 126 67.24 -17.34 26.21
N ALA A 127 66.54 -18.47 26.11
CA ALA A 127 65.14 -18.43 25.72
C ALA A 127 64.35 -17.75 26.84
N LEU A 128 63.54 -16.75 26.49
CA LEU A 128 62.63 -16.08 27.43
C LEU A 128 61.27 -16.78 27.43
N THR A 129 60.46 -16.55 28.45
CA THR A 129 59.12 -17.12 28.53
C THR A 129 58.27 -16.61 27.36
N ARG A 130 57.77 -17.52 26.52
CA ARG A 130 56.94 -17.13 25.36
C ARG A 130 55.69 -16.39 25.85
N ILE A 131 55.44 -15.19 25.30
CA ILE A 131 54.24 -14.41 25.58
C ILE A 131 53.11 -14.93 24.68
N PRO A 132 52.00 -15.47 25.20
CA PRO A 132 50.94 -16.01 24.36
C PRO A 132 50.30 -14.94 23.45
N ARG A 133 50.22 -15.22 22.14
CA ARG A 133 49.63 -14.34 21.11
C ARG A 133 48.49 -15.07 20.39
N GLY A 134 47.25 -14.78 20.76
CA GLY A 134 46.08 -15.37 20.11
C GLY A 134 45.86 -14.89 18.68
N ALA A 135 45.15 -15.68 17.89
CA ALA A 135 44.70 -15.30 16.57
C ALA A 135 43.60 -14.23 16.63
N THR A 136 43.56 -13.35 15.63
CA THR A 136 42.60 -12.24 15.54
C THR A 136 42.01 -12.12 14.14
N LEU A 137 40.72 -11.77 14.04
CA LEU A 137 40.09 -11.49 12.75
C LEU A 137 40.56 -10.13 12.23
N THR A 138 41.01 -10.09 10.98
CA THR A 138 41.41 -8.86 10.29
C THR A 138 40.35 -8.38 9.30
N SER A 139 39.50 -9.28 8.82
CA SER A 139 38.39 -8.94 7.93
C SER A 139 37.30 -10.00 7.94
N ALA A 140 36.05 -9.54 7.83
CA ALA A 140 34.87 -10.34 7.53
C ALA A 140 33.87 -9.46 6.76
N PRO A 141 33.10 -9.99 5.81
CA PRO A 141 32.12 -9.22 5.05
C PRO A 141 30.74 -9.22 5.72
N ASP A 142 29.92 -8.23 5.39
CA ASP A 142 28.45 -8.40 5.45
C ASP A 142 28.06 -9.43 4.37
N PHE A 143 27.01 -10.22 4.62
CA PHE A 143 26.69 -11.35 3.75
C PHE A 143 25.19 -11.68 3.76
N ASP A 144 24.75 -12.46 2.77
CA ASP A 144 23.38 -12.97 2.70
C ASP A 144 23.28 -14.45 3.13
N ASP A 145 22.07 -14.90 3.46
CA ASP A 145 21.78 -16.26 3.93
C ASP A 145 22.07 -17.38 2.92
N GLU A 146 22.29 -17.07 1.64
CA GLU A 146 22.62 -18.01 0.57
C GLU A 146 24.12 -18.02 0.20
N SER A 147 24.86 -16.99 0.59
CA SER A 147 26.29 -16.83 0.30
C SER A 147 27.19 -17.62 1.25
N ASN A 148 28.46 -17.79 0.88
CA ASN A 148 29.52 -18.37 1.73
C ASN A 148 30.56 -17.30 2.05
N PRO A 149 30.56 -16.70 3.25
CA PRO A 149 31.42 -15.57 3.57
C PRO A 149 32.90 -15.97 3.70
N VAL A 150 33.79 -15.10 3.24
CA VAL A 150 35.25 -15.28 3.32
C VAL A 150 35.84 -14.37 4.39
N VAL A 151 36.49 -14.93 5.40
CA VAL A 151 37.13 -14.19 6.49
C VAL A 151 38.65 -14.24 6.40
N LYS A 152 39.30 -13.19 6.87
CA LYS A 152 40.76 -13.09 7.02
C LYS A 152 41.12 -12.94 8.48
N TYR A 153 42.25 -13.52 8.87
CA TYR A 153 42.73 -13.50 10.24
C TYR A 153 44.26 -13.57 10.28
N ASP A 154 44.83 -13.03 11.34
CA ASP A 154 46.23 -13.18 11.69
C ASP A 154 46.38 -14.26 12.77
N ASN A 155 47.40 -15.11 12.64
CA ASN A 155 47.70 -16.20 13.57
C ASN A 155 49.20 -16.22 13.88
N PRO A 156 49.69 -15.23 14.64
CA PRO A 156 51.12 -15.05 14.85
C PRO A 156 51.74 -16.23 15.61
N ALA A 157 50.98 -16.92 16.46
CA ALA A 157 51.49 -18.07 17.21
C ALA A 157 51.58 -19.37 16.39
N GLY A 158 50.99 -19.42 15.19
CA GLY A 158 50.98 -20.61 14.33
C GLY A 158 50.23 -21.80 14.91
N VAL A 159 49.27 -21.57 15.82
CA VAL A 159 48.50 -22.64 16.49
C VAL A 159 47.23 -23.00 15.72
N ALA A 160 46.57 -24.09 16.09
CA ALA A 160 45.24 -24.40 15.59
C ALA A 160 44.24 -23.28 15.96
N VAL A 161 43.45 -22.86 14.98
CA VAL A 161 42.44 -21.81 15.10
C VAL A 161 41.07 -22.40 14.85
N GLN A 162 40.07 -21.95 15.59
CA GLN A 162 38.68 -22.28 15.36
C GLN A 162 37.89 -21.04 14.94
N LEU A 163 37.02 -21.17 13.94
CA LEU A 163 36.16 -20.11 13.44
C LEU A 163 34.69 -20.53 13.50
N GLY A 164 33.79 -19.62 13.86
CA GLY A 164 32.34 -19.86 13.86
C GLY A 164 31.53 -18.59 13.65
N ILE A 165 30.25 -18.74 13.34
CA ILE A 165 29.28 -17.65 13.18
C ILE A 165 28.22 -17.79 14.25
N PHE A 166 27.95 -16.72 14.99
CA PHE A 166 27.02 -16.74 16.12
C PHE A 166 26.09 -15.54 16.05
N LYS A 167 24.89 -15.69 16.62
CA LYS A 167 23.98 -14.55 16.83
C LYS A 167 24.50 -13.63 17.94
N ASP A 168 25.02 -14.24 19.00
CA ASP A 168 25.59 -13.58 20.17
C ASP A 168 26.73 -14.44 20.77
N SER A 169 27.06 -14.29 22.05
CA SER A 169 28.16 -15.05 22.67
C SER A 169 27.82 -16.52 22.95
N THR A 170 26.56 -16.94 22.88
CA THR A 170 26.10 -18.27 23.31
C THR A 170 25.35 -19.03 22.23
N HIS A 171 24.80 -18.36 21.21
CA HIS A 171 23.97 -18.99 20.17
C HIS A 171 24.74 -19.16 18.87
N ALA A 172 25.23 -20.38 18.62
CA ALA A 172 25.89 -20.74 17.36
C ALA A 172 24.90 -20.80 16.21
N LEU A 173 25.28 -20.22 15.06
CA LEU A 173 24.59 -20.33 13.78
C LEU A 173 25.36 -21.25 12.84
N ALA A 174 26.69 -21.17 12.89
CA ALA A 174 27.65 -22.16 12.40
C ALA A 174 28.70 -22.34 13.50
N ASP A 175 28.73 -23.51 14.13
CA ASP A 175 29.59 -23.75 15.29
C ASP A 175 31.08 -23.73 14.92
N TYR A 176 31.95 -23.68 15.92
CA TYR A 176 33.39 -23.62 15.76
C TYR A 176 33.95 -24.77 14.92
N ARG A 177 34.63 -24.41 13.83
CA ARG A 177 35.37 -25.32 12.96
C ARG A 177 36.85 -25.07 13.12
N THR A 178 37.64 -26.12 13.31
CA THR A 178 39.11 -25.99 13.24
C THR A 178 39.51 -25.72 11.80
N VAL A 179 40.30 -24.67 11.57
CA VAL A 179 40.72 -24.22 10.24
C VAL A 179 42.24 -24.14 10.12
N SER A 180 42.72 -24.19 8.88
CA SER A 180 44.13 -23.95 8.55
C SER A 180 44.21 -22.93 7.41
N GLY A 181 45.16 -22.00 7.51
CA GLY A 181 45.39 -20.97 6.49
C GLY A 181 44.36 -19.82 6.50
N SER A 182 44.82 -18.64 6.06
CA SER A 182 43.99 -17.45 5.83
C SER A 182 44.15 -17.02 4.37
N PRO A 183 43.08 -16.69 3.64
CA PRO A 183 41.68 -16.56 4.06
C PRO A 183 40.97 -17.90 4.29
N TYR A 184 39.86 -17.88 5.02
CA TYR A 184 38.96 -19.03 5.20
C TYR A 184 37.57 -18.72 4.65
N THR A 185 36.99 -19.64 3.86
CA THR A 185 35.62 -19.54 3.36
C THR A 185 34.71 -20.44 4.18
N PHE A 186 33.68 -19.87 4.79
CA PHE A 186 32.64 -20.66 5.45
C PHE A 186 31.78 -21.35 4.40
N GLN A 187 31.99 -22.65 4.22
CA GLN A 187 31.06 -23.50 3.48
C GLN A 187 29.87 -23.78 4.39
N LEU A 188 28.80 -22.99 4.26
CA LEU A 188 27.61 -23.12 5.10
C LEU A 188 26.73 -24.29 4.61
N THR A 189 26.38 -25.16 5.54
CA THR A 189 25.43 -26.26 5.33
C THR A 189 24.01 -25.73 5.28
N GLN A 190 23.08 -26.54 4.76
CA GLN A 190 21.67 -26.18 4.69
C GLN A 190 21.08 -25.85 6.07
N GLN A 191 21.43 -26.64 7.10
CA GLN A 191 20.96 -26.41 8.47
C GLN A 191 21.45 -25.09 9.05
N GLU A 192 22.70 -24.70 8.76
CA GLU A 192 23.25 -23.42 9.19
C GLU A 192 22.60 -22.25 8.45
N ARG A 193 22.24 -22.42 7.18
CA ARG A 193 21.45 -21.43 6.43
C ARG A 193 20.06 -21.25 7.03
N GLU A 194 19.39 -22.34 7.38
CA GLU A 194 18.09 -22.29 8.07
C GLU A 194 18.22 -21.60 9.44
N ALA A 195 19.29 -21.86 10.19
CA ALA A 195 19.58 -21.16 11.44
C ALA A 195 19.81 -19.65 11.23
N LEU A 196 20.55 -19.27 10.18
CA LEU A 196 20.75 -17.87 9.79
C LEU A 196 19.43 -17.18 9.47
N GLN A 197 18.54 -17.85 8.73
CA GLN A 197 17.21 -17.33 8.40
C GLN A 197 16.34 -17.11 9.64
N LEU A 198 16.56 -17.86 10.72
CA LEU A 198 15.80 -17.76 11.97
C LEU A 198 16.38 -16.75 12.97
N VAL A 199 17.48 -16.06 12.65
CA VAL A 199 18.11 -15.08 13.56
C VAL A 199 17.14 -13.98 13.98
N ASP A 200 16.40 -13.44 12.99
CA ASP A 200 15.31 -12.48 13.17
C ASP A 200 14.18 -12.78 12.16
N THR A 201 13.00 -13.10 12.66
CA THR A 201 11.81 -13.42 11.84
C THR A 201 10.92 -12.21 11.58
N THR A 202 11.31 -11.03 12.08
CA THR A 202 10.58 -9.76 11.96
C THR A 202 11.30 -8.71 11.12
N LYS A 203 12.56 -8.95 10.75
CA LYS A 203 13.37 -8.07 9.90
C LYS A 203 14.12 -8.87 8.84
N ASN A 204 14.37 -8.24 7.69
CA ASN A 204 15.20 -8.81 6.62
C ASN A 204 16.70 -8.73 6.89
N THR A 205 17.11 -8.08 7.99
CA THR A 205 18.52 -7.97 8.38
C THR A 205 18.69 -8.24 9.86
N ALA A 206 19.85 -8.78 10.22
CA ALA A 206 20.23 -9.03 11.60
C ALA A 206 21.74 -8.87 11.78
N GLN A 207 22.16 -8.55 13.01
CA GLN A 207 23.58 -8.55 13.37
C GLN A 207 24.00 -9.95 13.81
N VAL A 208 25.12 -10.42 13.26
CA VAL A 208 25.77 -11.69 13.62
C VAL A 208 27.25 -11.45 13.87
N ARG A 209 27.92 -12.37 14.55
CA ARG A 209 29.33 -12.28 14.92
C ARG A 209 30.11 -13.43 14.32
N PHE A 210 31.18 -13.10 13.59
CA PHE A 210 32.24 -14.04 13.27
C PHE A 210 33.16 -14.13 14.48
N TYR A 211 33.28 -15.30 15.08
CA TYR A 211 34.19 -15.56 16.18
C TYR A 211 35.42 -16.29 15.70
N ILE A 212 36.57 -15.92 16.26
CA ILE A 212 37.82 -16.67 16.15
C ILE A 212 38.31 -17.04 17.54
N LYS A 213 38.73 -18.30 17.70
CA LYS A 213 39.23 -18.87 18.94
C LYS A 213 40.58 -19.53 18.69
N SER A 214 41.53 -19.31 19.60
CA SER A 214 42.84 -19.96 19.58
C SER A 214 43.32 -20.20 21.01
N THR A 215 44.12 -21.25 21.22
CA THR A 215 44.70 -21.55 22.53
C THR A 215 46.22 -21.49 22.44
N VAL A 216 46.84 -20.61 23.22
CA VAL A 216 48.29 -20.42 23.24
C VAL A 216 48.79 -20.48 24.68
N GLY A 217 49.72 -21.37 24.97
CA GLY A 217 50.30 -21.51 26.33
C GLY A 217 49.26 -21.82 27.42
N GLY A 218 48.20 -22.56 27.08
CA GLY A 218 47.09 -22.88 27.99
C GLY A 218 46.03 -21.78 28.15
N GLN A 219 46.23 -20.60 27.55
CA GLN A 219 45.26 -19.50 27.57
C GLN A 219 44.42 -19.49 26.30
N THR A 220 43.11 -19.31 26.45
CA THR A 220 42.18 -19.21 25.33
C THR A 220 41.95 -17.75 24.96
N PHE A 221 42.15 -17.42 23.69
CA PHE A 221 41.89 -16.11 23.11
C PHE A 221 40.68 -16.20 22.20
N ILE A 222 39.71 -15.30 22.40
CA ILE A 222 38.51 -15.21 21.57
C ILE A 222 38.33 -13.75 21.15
N THR A 223 38.23 -13.50 19.85
CA THR A 223 37.87 -12.19 19.30
C THR A 223 36.75 -12.35 18.28
N TYR A 224 36.08 -11.25 17.92
CA TYR A 224 34.99 -11.29 16.97
C TYR A 224 34.86 -10.01 16.14
N LEU A 225 34.21 -10.14 14.99
CA LEU A 225 33.71 -9.02 14.20
C LEU A 225 32.20 -9.16 14.03
N THR A 226 31.46 -8.09 14.32
CA THR A 226 30.01 -8.00 14.10
C THR A 226 29.72 -7.59 12.66
N ARG A 227 28.83 -8.31 11.98
CA ARG A 227 28.45 -8.07 10.58
C ARG A 227 26.95 -8.21 10.38
N THR A 228 26.47 -7.59 9.31
CA THR A 228 25.07 -7.62 8.91
C THR A 228 24.81 -8.83 8.04
N LEU A 229 23.91 -9.70 8.50
CA LEU A 229 23.26 -10.75 7.71
C LEU A 229 22.04 -10.16 7.02
N THR A 230 21.85 -10.45 5.74
CA THR A 230 20.65 -10.09 4.97
C THR A 230 19.92 -11.35 4.48
N ILE A 231 18.58 -11.37 4.59
CA ILE A 231 17.77 -12.43 3.99
C ILE A 231 17.51 -12.09 2.53
N LYS A 232 18.03 -12.90 1.62
CA LYS A 232 17.88 -12.75 0.18
C LYS A 232 16.53 -13.31 -0.29
N ASN A 233 15.88 -12.64 -1.24
CA ASN A 233 14.57 -13.03 -1.78
C ASN A 233 13.54 -13.39 -0.67
N PRO A 234 13.29 -12.50 0.30
CA PRO A 234 12.53 -12.85 1.50
C PRO A 234 11.01 -12.84 1.29
N ALA A 235 10.53 -12.39 0.13
CA ALA A 235 9.10 -12.22 -0.13
C ALA A 235 8.32 -13.56 -0.13
N PRO A 236 7.06 -13.57 0.34
CA PRO A 236 6.18 -14.73 0.24
C PRO A 236 6.03 -15.23 -1.20
N THR A 237 5.74 -16.53 -1.34
CA THR A 237 5.33 -17.10 -2.62
C THR A 237 3.80 -17.16 -2.73
N LEU A 238 3.27 -16.95 -3.93
CA LEU A 238 1.84 -17.05 -4.25
C LEU A 238 1.60 -18.10 -5.35
N ALA A 239 0.74 -19.08 -5.06
CA ALA A 239 0.29 -20.10 -6.01
C ALA A 239 -1.25 -20.09 -6.15
N PRO A 240 -1.84 -19.00 -6.66
CA PRO A 240 -3.27 -18.83 -6.66
C PRO A 240 -3.99 -19.67 -7.72
N THR A 241 -5.22 -20.08 -7.43
CA THR A 241 -6.13 -20.72 -8.37
C THR A 241 -7.52 -20.08 -8.27
N VAL A 242 -8.21 -20.03 -9.40
CA VAL A 242 -9.57 -19.51 -9.52
C VAL A 242 -10.34 -20.38 -10.51
N ARG A 243 -11.56 -20.79 -10.13
CA ARG A 243 -12.54 -21.43 -11.01
C ARG A 243 -13.96 -20.98 -10.67
N ASP A 244 -14.84 -20.90 -11.65
CA ASP A 244 -16.27 -20.66 -11.40
C ASP A 244 -16.91 -21.93 -10.82
N THR A 245 -17.81 -21.74 -9.88
CA THR A 245 -18.58 -22.82 -9.24
C THR A 245 -20.09 -22.57 -9.28
N ASN A 246 -20.54 -21.47 -9.88
CA ASN A 246 -21.97 -21.22 -10.03
C ASN A 246 -22.56 -22.20 -11.08
N PRO A 247 -23.51 -23.09 -10.72
CA PRO A 247 -24.08 -24.05 -11.66
C PRO A 247 -24.79 -23.43 -12.86
N ALA A 248 -25.42 -22.25 -12.68
CA ALA A 248 -26.17 -21.58 -13.74
C ALA A 248 -25.24 -21.04 -14.83
N THR A 249 -24.14 -20.39 -14.44
CA THR A 249 -23.13 -19.88 -15.38
C THR A 249 -22.38 -21.03 -16.05
N LEU A 250 -21.99 -22.07 -15.30
CA LEU A 250 -21.32 -23.25 -15.85
C LEU A 250 -22.16 -23.97 -16.92
N LYS A 251 -23.48 -24.02 -16.74
CA LYS A 251 -24.39 -24.60 -17.76
C LYS A 251 -24.38 -23.80 -19.07
N LEU A 252 -24.14 -22.48 -18.99
CA LEU A 252 -24.15 -21.56 -20.14
C LEU A 252 -22.77 -21.38 -20.78
N THR A 253 -21.70 -21.46 -20.00
CA THR A 253 -20.31 -21.32 -20.50
C THR A 253 -19.70 -22.65 -20.89
N GLY A 254 -20.01 -23.74 -20.17
CA GLY A 254 -19.37 -25.05 -20.32
C GLY A 254 -17.93 -25.13 -19.82
N ASP A 255 -17.39 -24.05 -19.23
CA ASP A 255 -16.00 -23.92 -18.80
C ASP A 255 -15.91 -23.18 -17.45
N ASP A 256 -15.25 -23.78 -16.46
CA ASP A 256 -15.02 -23.20 -15.13
C ASP A 256 -13.86 -22.18 -15.11
N GLY A 257 -13.14 -22.06 -16.23
CA GLY A 257 -12.16 -21.02 -16.50
C GLY A 257 -12.76 -19.69 -16.95
N VAL A 258 -14.02 -19.68 -17.38
CA VAL A 258 -14.71 -18.47 -17.87
C VAL A 258 -15.63 -17.91 -16.79
N MET A 259 -15.50 -16.61 -16.53
CA MET A 259 -16.35 -15.88 -15.57
C MET A 259 -17.49 -15.18 -16.29
N VAL A 260 -18.64 -15.05 -15.65
CA VAL A 260 -19.78 -14.23 -16.09
C VAL A 260 -19.94 -13.10 -15.09
N ARG A 261 -19.75 -11.87 -15.56
CA ARG A 261 -19.77 -10.68 -14.71
C ARG A 261 -21.08 -10.60 -13.89
N TYR A 262 -20.97 -10.27 -12.61
CA TYR A 262 -22.05 -10.20 -11.61
C TYR A 262 -22.73 -11.52 -11.26
N GLN A 263 -22.53 -12.60 -12.02
CA GLN A 263 -23.27 -13.85 -11.87
C GLN A 263 -22.39 -15.00 -11.34
N SER A 264 -21.14 -15.10 -11.80
CA SER A 264 -20.25 -16.19 -11.38
C SER A 264 -19.92 -16.17 -9.89
N THR A 265 -19.71 -17.36 -9.33
CA THR A 265 -19.19 -17.56 -7.98
C THR A 265 -17.81 -18.17 -8.08
N ALA A 266 -16.79 -17.32 -8.00
CA ALA A 266 -15.41 -17.75 -8.12
C ALA A 266 -14.94 -18.43 -6.83
N GLN A 267 -14.56 -19.70 -6.91
CA GLN A 267 -13.82 -20.38 -5.87
C GLN A 267 -12.34 -20.02 -6.00
N VAL A 268 -11.79 -19.43 -4.94
CA VAL A 268 -10.45 -18.88 -4.93
C VAL A 268 -9.60 -19.57 -3.87
N THR A 269 -8.39 -19.95 -4.27
CA THR A 269 -7.30 -20.33 -3.37
C THR A 269 -6.15 -19.36 -3.59
N ILE A 270 -5.65 -18.71 -2.53
CA ILE A 270 -4.55 -17.74 -2.60
C ILE A 270 -3.20 -18.47 -2.72
N GLY A 271 -3.05 -19.58 -1.97
CA GLY A 271 -1.81 -20.37 -1.97
C GLY A 271 -0.59 -19.58 -1.49
N ALA A 272 -0.77 -18.64 -0.56
CA ALA A 272 0.33 -17.88 0.01
C ALA A 272 1.17 -18.74 0.97
N LYS A 273 2.49 -18.62 0.88
CA LYS A 273 3.43 -19.23 1.84
C LYS A 273 4.53 -18.25 2.18
N ALA A 274 4.74 -18.00 3.47
CA ALA A 274 5.93 -17.31 3.93
C ALA A 274 7.15 -18.23 3.77
N VAL A 275 8.33 -17.63 3.58
CA VAL A 275 9.57 -18.36 3.30
C VAL A 275 10.64 -18.02 4.34
N LYS A 276 11.67 -18.86 4.42
CA LYS A 276 12.88 -18.57 5.21
C LYS A 276 12.60 -18.20 6.67
N GLY A 277 11.72 -18.95 7.32
CA GLY A 277 11.36 -18.77 8.74
C GLY A 277 10.44 -17.59 9.08
N ALA A 278 9.99 -16.79 8.10
CA ALA A 278 8.94 -15.82 8.34
C ALA A 278 7.56 -16.50 8.44
N SER A 279 6.59 -15.77 9.00
CA SER A 279 5.19 -16.17 9.07
C SER A 279 4.31 -15.21 8.25
N LEU A 280 3.18 -15.68 7.73
CA LEU A 280 2.22 -14.80 7.06
C LEU A 280 1.52 -13.89 8.08
N VAL A 281 1.40 -12.60 7.76
CA VAL A 281 0.67 -11.60 8.55
C VAL A 281 -0.67 -11.30 7.92
N SER A 282 -0.72 -11.19 6.60
CA SER A 282 -1.96 -10.92 5.87
C SER A 282 -1.90 -11.52 4.47
N GLN A 283 -3.07 -11.85 3.94
CA GLN A 283 -3.27 -12.20 2.54
C GLN A 283 -4.64 -11.69 2.08
N SER A 284 -4.78 -11.43 0.79
CA SER A 284 -6.06 -11.08 0.20
C SER A 284 -6.10 -11.37 -1.28
N VAL A 285 -7.31 -11.38 -1.82
CA VAL A 285 -7.59 -11.38 -3.25
C VAL A 285 -8.69 -10.38 -3.55
N THR A 286 -8.52 -9.61 -4.62
CA THR A 286 -9.52 -8.64 -5.10
C THR A 286 -9.93 -8.92 -6.54
N CYS A 287 -11.20 -8.71 -6.85
CA CYS A 287 -11.75 -8.69 -8.20
C CYS A 287 -12.80 -7.57 -8.30
N GLY A 288 -12.49 -6.50 -9.02
CA GLY A 288 -13.28 -5.26 -8.96
C GLY A 288 -13.35 -4.71 -7.53
N SER A 289 -14.55 -4.46 -7.03
CA SER A 289 -14.79 -4.01 -5.65
C SER A 289 -14.81 -5.13 -4.61
N ARG A 290 -14.80 -6.41 -5.03
CA ARG A 290 -14.89 -7.58 -4.14
C ARG A 290 -13.52 -7.94 -3.58
N THR A 291 -13.49 -8.27 -2.28
CA THR A 291 -12.27 -8.66 -1.56
C THR A 291 -12.52 -9.87 -0.66
N LEU A 292 -11.59 -10.83 -0.66
CA LEU A 292 -11.49 -11.87 0.38
C LEU A 292 -10.12 -11.77 1.07
N THR A 293 -10.05 -12.10 2.35
CA THR A 293 -8.81 -12.11 3.16
C THR A 293 -8.22 -13.52 3.34
N GLY A 294 -8.74 -14.49 2.60
CA GLY A 294 -8.35 -15.89 2.63
C GLY A 294 -8.96 -16.65 1.46
N ASP A 295 -8.75 -17.96 1.44
CA ASP A 295 -9.40 -18.85 0.50
C ASP A 295 -10.92 -18.82 0.73
N GLY A 296 -11.71 -18.96 -0.35
CA GLY A 296 -13.16 -18.92 -0.22
C GLY A 296 -13.91 -18.76 -1.53
N LEU A 297 -15.19 -18.39 -1.42
CA LEU A 297 -16.08 -18.13 -2.53
C LEU A 297 -16.32 -16.63 -2.68
N MET A 298 -16.09 -16.11 -3.88
CA MET A 298 -16.35 -14.73 -4.25
C MET A 298 -17.57 -14.69 -5.18
N VAL A 299 -18.71 -14.30 -4.62
CA VAL A 299 -19.99 -14.25 -5.35
C VAL A 299 -20.11 -12.94 -6.13
N GLY A 300 -20.55 -13.05 -7.39
CA GLY A 300 -20.83 -11.91 -8.26
C GLY A 300 -19.57 -11.15 -8.65
N VAL A 301 -18.59 -11.85 -9.20
CA VAL A 301 -17.32 -11.27 -9.65
C VAL A 301 -17.54 -10.18 -10.70
N GLU A 302 -16.78 -9.10 -10.62
CA GLU A 302 -17.02 -7.89 -11.43
C GLU A 302 -16.03 -7.76 -12.60
N SER A 303 -15.05 -8.66 -12.68
CA SER A 303 -13.99 -8.68 -13.68
C SER A 303 -13.43 -10.10 -13.86
N GLY A 304 -12.70 -10.33 -14.94
CA GLY A 304 -11.83 -11.50 -15.10
C GLY A 304 -10.48 -11.36 -14.40
N THR A 305 -10.15 -10.19 -13.83
CA THR A 305 -8.84 -9.93 -13.21
C THR A 305 -8.88 -10.09 -11.70
N PHE A 306 -8.09 -11.04 -11.19
CA PHE A 306 -7.91 -11.32 -9.77
C PHE A 306 -6.51 -10.91 -9.32
N VAL A 307 -6.43 -10.01 -8.34
CA VAL A 307 -5.16 -9.54 -7.78
C VAL A 307 -4.98 -10.13 -6.39
N PHE A 308 -3.98 -10.99 -6.25
CA PHE A 308 -3.62 -11.67 -5.01
C PHE A 308 -2.49 -10.92 -4.33
N THR A 309 -2.60 -10.71 -3.03
CA THR A 309 -1.54 -10.11 -2.22
C THR A 309 -1.26 -10.91 -0.97
N ALA A 310 -0.01 -10.87 -0.51
CA ALA A 310 0.38 -11.40 0.80
C ALA A 310 1.46 -10.52 1.42
N LYS A 311 1.54 -10.52 2.75
CA LYS A 311 2.60 -9.86 3.52
C LYS A 311 3.05 -10.77 4.65
N ASP A 312 4.35 -10.86 4.87
CA ASP A 312 4.94 -11.65 5.95
C ASP A 312 5.29 -10.82 7.20
N SER A 313 5.79 -11.53 8.22
CA SER A 313 6.25 -11.00 9.51
C SER A 313 7.46 -10.06 9.41
N ARG A 314 8.21 -10.11 8.30
CA ARG A 314 9.30 -9.18 8.00
C ARG A 314 8.85 -7.96 7.19
N GLY A 315 7.56 -7.89 6.86
CA GLY A 315 6.95 -6.81 6.11
C GLY A 315 7.10 -6.92 4.59
N ASN A 316 7.57 -8.06 4.06
CA ASN A 316 7.75 -8.24 2.63
C ASN A 316 6.41 -8.47 1.93
N PRO A 317 6.09 -7.69 0.88
CA PRO A 317 4.91 -7.91 0.08
C PRO A 317 5.15 -8.93 -1.03
N ALA A 318 4.10 -9.64 -1.41
CA ALA A 318 4.02 -10.39 -2.65
C ALA A 318 2.70 -10.03 -3.35
N THR A 319 2.73 -9.92 -4.68
CA THR A 319 1.55 -9.67 -5.50
C THR A 319 1.58 -10.55 -6.74
N LYS A 320 0.43 -11.13 -7.10
CA LYS A 320 0.28 -11.89 -8.33
C LYS A 320 -1.09 -11.63 -8.94
N THR A 321 -1.12 -11.40 -10.24
CA THR A 321 -2.36 -11.19 -10.99
C THR A 321 -2.68 -12.46 -11.76
N LEU A 322 -3.92 -12.95 -11.65
CA LEU A 322 -4.46 -14.00 -12.49
C LEU A 322 -5.61 -13.43 -13.32
N THR A 323 -5.57 -13.63 -14.62
CA THR A 323 -6.65 -13.22 -15.53
C THR A 323 -7.40 -14.45 -16.02
N LYS A 324 -8.73 -14.33 -16.05
CA LYS A 324 -9.68 -15.28 -16.60
C LYS A 324 -10.47 -14.58 -17.71
N ASP A 325 -10.94 -15.36 -18.68
CA ASP A 325 -11.86 -14.85 -19.67
C ASP A 325 -13.18 -14.47 -18.99
N VAL A 326 -13.81 -13.40 -19.46
CA VAL A 326 -15.02 -12.86 -18.85
C VAL A 326 -16.08 -12.57 -19.91
N VAL A 327 -17.29 -13.09 -19.68
CA VAL A 327 -18.50 -12.68 -20.37
C VAL A 327 -19.01 -11.42 -19.67
N GLU A 328 -19.03 -10.32 -20.41
CA GLU A 328 -19.49 -8.99 -19.95
C GLU A 328 -21.02 -8.94 -19.84
N TYR A 329 -21.57 -9.74 -18.92
CA TYR A 329 -22.99 -9.74 -18.62
C TYR A 329 -23.44 -8.38 -18.07
N LEU A 330 -24.53 -7.88 -18.65
CA LEU A 330 -25.19 -6.64 -18.27
C LEU A 330 -26.41 -6.98 -17.40
N PRO A 331 -26.51 -6.47 -16.16
CA PRO A 331 -27.66 -6.71 -15.31
C PRO A 331 -28.98 -6.32 -15.98
N LEU A 332 -29.94 -7.24 -15.94
CA LEU A 332 -31.27 -7.06 -16.49
C LEU A 332 -32.02 -5.93 -15.74
N THR A 333 -32.73 -5.07 -16.47
CA THR A 333 -33.66 -4.09 -15.87
C THR A 333 -35.01 -4.14 -16.56
N CYS A 334 -36.08 -3.72 -15.89
CA CYS A 334 -37.46 -3.76 -16.40
C CYS A 334 -38.20 -2.48 -15.99
N ASN A 335 -38.49 -1.60 -16.97
CA ASN A 335 -39.11 -0.29 -16.71
C ASN A 335 -40.34 -0.11 -17.59
N ILE A 336 -41.47 0.23 -16.98
CA ILE A 336 -42.71 0.53 -17.72
C ILE A 336 -42.59 1.93 -18.36
N GLY A 337 -42.98 2.03 -19.62
CA GLY A 337 -43.06 3.28 -20.38
C GLY A 337 -44.27 4.12 -20.00
N GLN A 338 -44.25 5.39 -20.41
CA GLN A 338 -45.38 6.31 -20.20
C GLN A 338 -46.45 6.11 -21.28
N GLY A 339 -47.72 6.04 -20.89
CA GLY A 339 -48.85 5.92 -21.81
C GLY A 339 -50.19 5.87 -21.07
N LEU A 340 -51.28 6.14 -21.79
CA LEU A 340 -52.66 6.05 -21.29
C LEU A 340 -53.50 5.21 -22.27
N PRO A 341 -54.51 4.45 -21.78
CA PRO A 341 -55.49 3.85 -22.66
C PRO A 341 -56.28 4.92 -23.40
N ASP A 342 -56.70 4.63 -24.63
CA ASP A 342 -57.61 5.49 -25.39
C ASP A 342 -59.06 5.40 -24.86
N GLY A 343 -59.94 6.26 -25.38
CA GLY A 343 -61.35 6.29 -24.98
C GLY A 343 -62.16 5.05 -25.39
N GLN A 344 -61.55 4.13 -26.13
CA GLN A 344 -62.12 2.85 -26.56
C GLN A 344 -61.56 1.68 -25.72
N GLY A 345 -60.71 1.95 -24.73
CA GLY A 345 -60.13 0.93 -23.88
C GLY A 345 -58.97 0.18 -24.51
N ASN A 346 -58.38 0.70 -25.59
CA ASN A 346 -57.16 0.16 -26.18
C ASN A 346 -55.94 0.82 -25.54
N PHE A 347 -54.93 0.03 -25.20
CA PHE A 347 -53.71 0.52 -24.60
C PHE A 347 -52.50 -0.20 -25.20
N ASN A 348 -51.58 0.57 -25.76
CA ASN A 348 -50.28 0.04 -26.20
C ASN A 348 -49.29 0.13 -25.03
N PHE A 349 -49.23 -0.95 -24.25
CA PHE A 349 -48.36 -1.03 -23.08
C PHE A 349 -46.91 -1.23 -23.52
N ALA A 350 -46.03 -0.31 -23.13
CA ALA A 350 -44.62 -0.33 -23.51
C ALA A 350 -43.74 -0.59 -22.28
N VAL A 351 -42.71 -1.41 -22.45
CA VAL A 351 -41.68 -1.71 -21.43
C VAL A 351 -40.32 -1.58 -22.08
N SER A 352 -39.34 -1.06 -21.37
CA SER A 352 -37.96 -0.98 -21.83
C SER A 352 -36.97 -1.31 -20.71
N GLY A 353 -35.80 -1.78 -21.08
CA GLY A 353 -34.79 -2.16 -20.10
C GLY A 353 -33.44 -2.45 -20.72
N ALA A 354 -32.45 -2.62 -19.86
CA ALA A 354 -31.13 -3.12 -20.21
C ALA A 354 -31.16 -4.64 -20.20
N ALA A 355 -30.54 -5.28 -21.20
CA ALA A 355 -30.39 -6.74 -21.23
C ALA A 355 -29.08 -7.09 -21.94
N PHE A 356 -28.44 -8.17 -21.48
CA PHE A 356 -27.34 -8.79 -22.20
C PHE A 356 -27.90 -9.56 -23.40
N THR A 357 -27.44 -9.27 -24.62
CA THR A 357 -27.92 -9.92 -25.86
C THR A 357 -26.83 -10.76 -26.54
N GLY A 358 -25.73 -11.05 -25.83
CA GLY A 358 -24.60 -11.80 -26.35
C GLY A 358 -24.66 -13.31 -26.07
N SER A 359 -23.58 -13.98 -26.41
CA SER A 359 -23.37 -15.40 -26.12
C SER A 359 -22.61 -15.61 -24.82
N PHE A 360 -22.96 -16.67 -24.09
CA PHE A 360 -22.16 -17.18 -22.97
C PHE A 360 -21.06 -18.16 -23.42
N GLY A 361 -21.03 -18.51 -24.72
CA GLY A 361 -20.11 -19.48 -25.31
C GLY A 361 -20.83 -20.74 -25.76
N LEU A 362 -21.51 -21.44 -24.84
CA LEU A 362 -22.26 -22.66 -25.16
C LEU A 362 -23.73 -22.38 -25.52
N ALA A 363 -24.30 -21.32 -24.97
CA ALA A 363 -25.65 -20.86 -25.29
C ALA A 363 -25.71 -19.34 -25.44
N ASP A 364 -26.57 -18.88 -26.34
CA ASP A 364 -26.91 -17.46 -26.47
C ASP A 364 -27.93 -17.06 -25.39
N ASN A 365 -27.86 -15.82 -24.91
CA ASN A 365 -28.86 -15.35 -23.96
C ASN A 365 -30.25 -15.29 -24.63
N ALA A 366 -31.28 -15.61 -23.86
CA ALA A 366 -32.67 -15.58 -24.31
C ALA A 366 -33.46 -14.67 -23.36
N LEU A 367 -34.11 -13.64 -23.90
CA LEU A 367 -34.93 -12.69 -23.14
C LEU A 367 -36.41 -12.92 -23.41
N THR A 368 -37.21 -13.00 -22.34
CA THR A 368 -38.66 -12.98 -22.39
C THR A 368 -39.18 -11.80 -21.57
N VAL A 369 -40.20 -11.11 -22.07
CA VAL A 369 -40.87 -10.02 -21.36
C VAL A 369 -42.36 -10.29 -21.35
N GLU A 370 -42.98 -10.15 -20.18
CA GLU A 370 -44.39 -10.41 -19.96
C GLU A 370 -45.00 -9.24 -19.17
N ALA A 371 -46.29 -9.00 -19.36
CA ALA A 371 -47.05 -8.01 -18.62
C ALA A 371 -48.30 -8.63 -18.01
N ARG A 372 -48.80 -8.02 -16.94
CA ARG A 372 -50.09 -8.34 -16.34
C ARG A 372 -50.72 -7.08 -15.77
N TYR A 373 -52.04 -7.11 -15.60
CA TYR A 373 -52.80 -6.00 -15.04
C TYR A 373 -53.97 -6.49 -14.19
N ARG A 374 -54.54 -5.57 -13.41
CA ARG A 374 -55.74 -5.76 -12.58
C ARG A 374 -56.45 -4.44 -12.36
N LEU A 375 -57.70 -4.47 -11.89
CA LEU A 375 -58.35 -3.26 -11.38
C LEU A 375 -57.60 -2.75 -10.14
N THR A 376 -57.38 -1.44 -10.06
CA THR A 376 -56.68 -0.86 -8.91
C THR A 376 -57.44 -1.16 -7.62
N GLY A 377 -56.74 -1.71 -6.63
CA GLY A 377 -57.30 -2.11 -5.33
C GLY A 377 -57.76 -3.56 -5.25
N GLU A 378 -57.76 -4.33 -6.35
CA GLU A 378 -57.97 -5.78 -6.28
C GLU A 378 -56.70 -6.51 -5.83
N ASP A 379 -56.84 -7.62 -5.09
CA ASP A 379 -55.70 -8.42 -4.64
C ASP A 379 -55.17 -9.38 -5.72
N SER A 380 -56.04 -9.81 -6.63
CA SER A 380 -55.70 -10.80 -7.66
C SER A 380 -55.18 -10.12 -8.93
N TRP A 381 -54.13 -10.70 -9.51
CA TRP A 381 -53.62 -10.27 -10.82
C TRP A 381 -54.18 -11.12 -11.95
N GLY A 382 -54.31 -10.52 -13.14
CA GLY A 382 -54.49 -11.28 -14.38
C GLY A 382 -53.31 -12.20 -14.69
N ALA A 383 -53.48 -13.01 -15.73
CA ALA A 383 -52.42 -13.87 -16.24
C ALA A 383 -51.25 -13.04 -16.78
N TRP A 384 -50.06 -13.63 -16.78
CA TRP A 384 -48.92 -13.06 -17.50
C TRP A 384 -49.14 -13.24 -19.00
N GLU A 385 -49.10 -12.12 -19.73
CA GLU A 385 -49.23 -12.08 -21.18
C GLU A 385 -47.87 -11.77 -21.81
N PRO A 386 -47.42 -12.53 -22.82
CA PRO A 386 -46.15 -12.30 -23.48
C PRO A 386 -46.18 -11.01 -24.30
N MET A 387 -45.09 -10.24 -24.24
CA MET A 387 -44.92 -9.00 -25.01
C MET A 387 -44.08 -9.25 -26.26
N GLU A 388 -44.30 -8.45 -27.32
CA GLU A 388 -43.43 -8.45 -28.49
C GLU A 388 -42.12 -7.72 -28.18
N VAL A 389 -41.00 -8.47 -28.14
CA VAL A 389 -39.68 -7.93 -27.78
C VAL A 389 -38.87 -7.53 -29.01
N ARG A 390 -38.27 -6.34 -28.96
CA ARG A 390 -37.28 -5.83 -29.92
C ARG A 390 -35.95 -5.62 -29.21
N LEU A 391 -34.94 -6.38 -29.62
CA LEU A 391 -33.60 -6.31 -29.04
C LEU A 391 -32.75 -5.24 -29.71
N GLY A 392 -32.07 -4.43 -28.90
CA GLY A 392 -30.92 -3.62 -29.28
C GLY A 392 -29.62 -4.20 -28.70
N ALA A 393 -28.49 -3.51 -28.91
CA ALA A 393 -27.18 -4.05 -28.51
C ALA A 393 -26.96 -4.24 -27.00
N SER A 394 -27.65 -3.46 -26.17
CA SER A 394 -27.54 -3.51 -24.69
C SER A 394 -28.85 -3.12 -23.99
N ARG A 395 -29.95 -3.15 -24.76
CA ARG A 395 -31.28 -2.73 -24.32
C ARG A 395 -32.33 -3.50 -25.09
N TYR A 396 -33.56 -3.47 -24.58
CA TYR A 396 -34.72 -3.98 -25.29
C TYR A 396 -35.89 -3.01 -25.14
N ASP A 397 -36.80 -3.08 -26.10
CA ASP A 397 -38.12 -2.48 -26.06
C ASP A 397 -39.15 -3.60 -26.24
N ALA A 398 -40.22 -3.60 -25.46
CA ALA A 398 -41.28 -4.60 -25.53
C ALA A 398 -42.65 -3.92 -25.55
N THR A 399 -43.57 -4.42 -26.38
CA THR A 399 -44.93 -3.86 -26.50
C THR A 399 -46.00 -4.94 -26.40
N LEU A 400 -47.12 -4.60 -25.77
CA LEU A 400 -48.33 -5.42 -25.73
C LEU A 400 -49.55 -4.55 -26.01
N ALA A 401 -50.35 -4.95 -26.99
CA ALA A 401 -51.63 -4.31 -27.28
C ALA A 401 -52.71 -4.93 -26.40
N ILE A 402 -53.23 -4.14 -25.46
CA ILE A 402 -54.30 -4.53 -24.54
C ILE A 402 -55.58 -3.86 -25.04
N THR A 403 -56.68 -4.61 -25.11
CA THR A 403 -57.98 -4.10 -25.59
C THR A 403 -59.08 -4.42 -24.60
N GLY A 404 -60.13 -3.60 -24.58
CA GLY A 404 -61.31 -3.84 -23.73
C GLY A 404 -61.14 -3.41 -22.28
N LEU A 405 -60.18 -2.52 -21.99
CA LEU A 405 -60.12 -1.87 -20.68
C LEU A 405 -61.33 -0.93 -20.51
N ASP A 406 -61.93 -0.91 -19.34
CA ASP A 406 -62.96 0.08 -19.00
C ASP A 406 -62.29 1.44 -18.76
N TYR A 407 -62.50 2.39 -19.67
CA TYR A 407 -61.90 3.72 -19.59
C TYR A 407 -62.30 4.49 -18.33
N THR A 408 -63.36 4.08 -17.62
CA THR A 408 -63.78 4.71 -16.36
C THR A 408 -63.06 4.14 -15.13
N SER A 409 -62.43 2.97 -15.26
CA SER A 409 -61.80 2.26 -14.15
C SER A 409 -60.28 2.48 -14.10
N PRO A 410 -59.68 2.68 -12.92
CA PRO A 410 -58.22 2.66 -12.76
C PRO A 410 -57.69 1.23 -12.79
N TYR A 411 -56.53 1.04 -13.41
CA TYR A 411 -55.83 -0.24 -13.54
C TYR A 411 -54.39 -0.15 -13.04
N ASP A 412 -53.94 -1.20 -12.37
CA ASP A 412 -52.54 -1.41 -11.97
C ASP A 412 -51.85 -2.32 -12.98
N PHE A 413 -50.69 -1.89 -13.49
CA PHE A 413 -49.88 -2.63 -14.45
C PHE A 413 -48.55 -3.06 -13.84
N GLN A 414 -48.08 -4.25 -14.19
CA GLN A 414 -46.76 -4.74 -13.84
C GLN A 414 -46.14 -5.49 -15.02
N ALA A 415 -44.84 -5.34 -15.21
CA ALA A 415 -44.07 -6.09 -16.19
C ALA A 415 -43.00 -6.95 -15.52
N ARG A 416 -42.60 -8.03 -16.19
CA ARG A 416 -41.47 -8.88 -15.78
C ARG A 416 -40.61 -9.17 -16.99
N ALA A 417 -39.31 -8.96 -16.83
CA ALA A 417 -38.30 -9.41 -17.79
C ALA A 417 -37.52 -10.57 -17.18
N THR A 418 -37.28 -11.61 -17.96
CA THR A 418 -36.55 -12.80 -17.54
C THR A 418 -35.54 -13.18 -18.60
N ASP A 419 -34.30 -13.38 -18.21
CA ASP A 419 -33.24 -13.97 -19.03
C ASP A 419 -32.74 -15.30 -18.44
N LEU A 420 -31.67 -15.87 -18.99
CA LEU A 420 -31.16 -17.18 -18.53
C LEU A 420 -30.53 -17.15 -17.12
N LEU A 421 -30.25 -15.97 -16.56
CA LEU A 421 -29.55 -15.78 -15.27
C LEU A 421 -30.32 -14.94 -14.26
N SER A 422 -31.35 -14.18 -14.67
CA SER A 422 -32.06 -13.22 -13.83
C SER A 422 -33.53 -13.05 -14.22
N SER A 423 -34.36 -12.65 -13.26
CA SER A 423 -35.73 -12.20 -13.48
C SER A 423 -35.99 -10.94 -12.66
N VAL A 424 -36.52 -9.91 -13.31
CA VAL A 424 -36.75 -8.59 -12.72
C VAL A 424 -38.17 -8.14 -13.02
N GLU A 425 -38.92 -7.84 -11.96
CA GLU A 425 -40.23 -7.21 -12.05
C GLU A 425 -40.11 -5.69 -11.98
N SER A 426 -40.94 -4.99 -12.74
CA SER A 426 -41.07 -3.55 -12.64
C SER A 426 -41.80 -3.16 -11.35
N SER A 427 -41.68 -1.88 -10.96
CA SER A 427 -42.66 -1.27 -10.07
C SER A 427 -44.06 -1.29 -10.70
N VAL A 428 -45.09 -1.26 -9.85
CA VAL A 428 -46.49 -1.18 -10.31
C VAL A 428 -46.77 0.25 -10.81
N LEU A 429 -47.41 0.35 -11.98
CA LEU A 429 -47.89 1.61 -12.53
C LEU A 429 -49.42 1.63 -12.52
N SER A 430 -50.02 2.57 -11.78
CA SER A 430 -51.47 2.77 -11.81
C SER A 430 -51.83 3.84 -12.84
N ILE A 431 -52.71 3.50 -13.77
CA ILE A 431 -53.23 4.43 -14.79
C ILE A 431 -54.75 4.36 -14.85
N GLN A 432 -55.38 5.49 -15.10
CA GLN A 432 -56.80 5.59 -15.45
C GLN A 432 -56.87 6.33 -16.79
N ALA A 433 -57.70 5.84 -17.71
CA ALA A 433 -57.94 6.56 -18.95
C ALA A 433 -58.67 7.87 -18.66
N TRP A 434 -58.38 8.90 -19.44
CA TRP A 434 -59.11 10.16 -19.37
C TRP A 434 -60.04 10.23 -20.57
N PRO A 435 -61.37 10.26 -20.39
CA PRO A 435 -62.27 10.37 -21.51
C PRO A 435 -62.11 11.74 -22.19
N LEU A 436 -62.35 11.79 -23.51
CA LEU A 436 -62.27 13.02 -24.32
C LEU A 436 -63.27 14.09 -23.82
N PHE A 437 -64.37 13.67 -23.20
CA PHE A 437 -65.31 14.50 -22.47
C PHE A 437 -65.84 13.74 -21.24
N TYR A 438 -66.17 14.45 -20.17
CA TYR A 438 -66.84 13.87 -18.99
C TYR A 438 -67.89 14.83 -18.44
N TYR A 439 -68.99 14.28 -17.92
CA TYR A 439 -70.05 15.04 -17.26
C TYR A 439 -70.24 14.52 -15.83
N GLY A 440 -70.35 15.44 -14.88
CA GLY A 440 -70.57 15.13 -13.47
C GLY A 440 -71.45 16.18 -12.78
N PRO A 441 -71.75 15.98 -11.49
CA PRO A 441 -72.54 16.94 -10.69
C PRO A 441 -71.96 18.35 -10.70
N ASP A 442 -70.65 18.46 -10.91
CA ASP A 442 -69.89 19.70 -10.91
C ASP A 442 -69.72 20.32 -12.32
N GLY A 443 -70.33 19.74 -13.35
CA GLY A 443 -70.41 20.33 -14.69
C GLY A 443 -69.86 19.45 -15.83
N PHE A 444 -69.60 20.10 -16.97
CA PHE A 444 -69.27 19.49 -18.26
C PHE A 444 -67.82 19.83 -18.64
N PHE A 445 -66.96 18.82 -18.76
CA PHE A 445 -65.52 18.99 -18.98
C PHE A 445 -65.08 18.43 -20.34
N HIS A 446 -64.28 19.21 -21.06
CA HIS A 446 -63.69 18.82 -22.35
C HIS A 446 -62.19 19.01 -22.33
N THR A 447 -61.45 18.05 -22.87
CA THR A 447 -59.99 18.14 -23.08
C THR A 447 -59.63 18.74 -24.43
N THR A 448 -60.63 19.06 -25.27
CA THR A 448 -60.49 19.68 -26.59
C THR A 448 -61.36 20.94 -26.75
N PRO A 449 -61.06 21.87 -27.69
CA PRO A 449 -61.85 23.09 -27.88
C PRO A 449 -63.30 22.80 -28.28
N VAL A 450 -64.24 23.53 -27.67
CA VAL A 450 -65.67 23.49 -27.98
C VAL A 450 -66.06 24.72 -28.79
N TYR A 451 -66.84 24.53 -29.85
CA TYR A 451 -67.42 25.62 -30.64
C TYR A 451 -68.91 25.73 -30.32
N LEU A 452 -69.40 26.97 -30.18
CA LEU A 452 -70.83 27.24 -30.18
C LEU A 452 -71.25 27.55 -31.62
N GLU A 453 -72.22 26.80 -32.13
CA GLU A 453 -72.90 27.11 -33.38
C GLU A 453 -74.14 27.94 -33.06
N GLU A 454 -74.13 29.21 -33.44
CA GLU A 454 -75.31 30.09 -33.35
C GLU A 454 -75.88 30.28 -34.75
N GLN A 455 -77.19 30.01 -34.89
CA GLN A 455 -77.93 30.33 -36.10
C GLN A 455 -78.42 31.79 -36.01
N GLN A 456 -77.91 32.62 -36.91
CA GLN A 456 -78.31 34.02 -37.04
C GLN A 456 -79.73 34.13 -37.59
N ALA A 457 -80.37 35.29 -37.37
CA ALA A 457 -81.75 35.54 -37.80
C ALA A 457 -81.97 35.45 -39.33
N ASP A 458 -80.91 35.50 -40.12
CA ASP A 458 -80.94 35.31 -41.59
C ASP A 458 -80.75 33.85 -42.03
N GLY A 459 -80.63 32.92 -41.08
CA GLY A 459 -80.46 31.49 -41.31
C GLY A 459 -79.01 31.03 -41.47
N THR A 460 -78.01 31.93 -41.42
CA THR A 460 -76.59 31.54 -41.46
C THR A 460 -76.12 30.99 -40.12
N ILE A 461 -75.25 29.97 -40.13
CA ILE A 461 -74.62 29.43 -38.92
C ILE A 461 -73.26 30.09 -38.75
N SER A 462 -73.09 30.85 -37.66
CA SER A 462 -71.79 31.39 -37.24
C SER A 462 -71.19 30.49 -36.16
N ARG A 463 -69.98 30.00 -36.38
CA ARG A 463 -69.19 29.34 -35.33
C ARG A 463 -68.48 30.39 -34.51
N ARG A 464 -68.89 30.56 -33.26
CA ARG A 464 -68.17 31.39 -32.29
C ARG A 464 -67.36 30.47 -31.38
N SER A 465 -66.04 30.62 -31.40
CA SER A 465 -65.22 30.15 -30.28
C SER A 465 -65.64 30.96 -29.06
N LEU A 466 -65.85 30.35 -27.89
CA LEU A 466 -65.87 31.12 -26.64
C LEU A 466 -64.62 32.03 -26.68
N ASP A 467 -64.80 33.35 -26.46
CA ASP A 467 -63.76 34.40 -26.61
C ASP A 467 -62.66 34.25 -25.54
N ARG A 468 -62.01 33.08 -25.56
CA ARG A 468 -60.98 32.65 -24.64
C ARG A 468 -59.68 32.59 -25.40
N CYS A 469 -58.66 33.20 -24.83
CA CYS A 469 -57.30 33.00 -25.30
C CYS A 469 -56.43 32.32 -24.25
N GLY A 470 -55.36 31.69 -24.69
CA GLY A 470 -54.43 31.08 -23.79
C GLY A 470 -53.20 30.60 -24.52
N ILE A 471 -52.11 30.48 -23.77
CA ILE A 471 -50.82 30.11 -24.30
C ILE A 471 -49.97 29.48 -23.21
N THR A 472 -49.30 28.38 -23.56
CA THR A 472 -48.15 27.88 -22.81
C THR A 472 -46.92 28.19 -23.64
N ALA A 473 -46.00 28.93 -23.07
CA ALA A 473 -44.75 29.33 -23.71
C ALA A 473 -43.56 28.89 -22.87
N ARG A 474 -42.45 28.55 -23.55
CA ARG A 474 -41.19 28.22 -22.90
C ARG A 474 -40.07 29.13 -23.37
N ILE A 475 -38.95 29.07 -22.66
CA ILE A 475 -37.73 29.75 -23.08
C ILE A 475 -37.12 29.04 -24.31
N ALA A 476 -36.42 29.80 -25.14
CA ALA A 476 -35.65 29.25 -26.27
C ALA A 476 -34.13 29.31 -26.05
N ALA A 477 -33.68 29.95 -24.97
CA ALA A 477 -32.29 30.13 -24.64
C ALA A 477 -32.07 30.02 -23.12
N THR A 478 -30.91 29.48 -22.75
CA THR A 478 -30.46 29.37 -21.36
C THR A 478 -30.18 30.76 -20.77
N VAL A 479 -30.65 31.00 -19.55
CA VAL A 479 -30.52 32.30 -18.86
C VAL A 479 -29.64 32.16 -17.62
N PRO A 480 -28.46 32.81 -17.57
CA PRO A 480 -27.65 32.83 -16.35
C PRO A 480 -28.24 33.80 -15.32
N LEU A 481 -28.20 33.40 -14.05
CA LEU A 481 -28.68 34.15 -12.89
C LEU A 481 -27.55 34.41 -11.91
N THR A 482 -27.48 35.64 -11.40
CA THR A 482 -26.52 36.06 -10.38
C THR A 482 -27.19 37.11 -9.53
N GLY A 483 -27.35 36.85 -8.23
CA GLY A 483 -27.86 37.76 -7.21
C GLY A 483 -29.08 38.61 -7.60
N GLY A 484 -30.26 38.26 -7.09
CA GLY A 484 -31.51 39.00 -7.27
C GLY A 484 -32.45 38.38 -8.29
N GLU A 485 -33.49 39.13 -8.62
CA GLU A 485 -34.51 38.73 -9.60
C GLU A 485 -34.07 39.10 -11.03
N LYS A 486 -34.29 38.21 -11.99
CA LYS A 486 -34.03 38.44 -13.41
C LYS A 486 -35.17 37.90 -14.26
N ASN A 487 -35.49 38.64 -15.33
CA ASN A 487 -36.46 38.21 -16.33
C ASN A 487 -35.99 36.94 -17.07
N ILE A 488 -36.93 36.03 -17.29
CA ILE A 488 -36.77 34.77 -18.00
C ILE A 488 -37.64 34.83 -19.26
N PRO A 489 -37.06 35.23 -20.41
CA PRO A 489 -37.85 35.51 -21.62
C PRO A 489 -38.42 34.23 -22.22
N VAL A 490 -39.75 34.07 -22.10
CA VAL A 490 -40.47 33.03 -22.85
C VAL A 490 -40.61 33.51 -24.29
N THR A 491 -40.23 32.66 -25.24
CA THR A 491 -40.11 33.04 -26.66
C THR A 491 -40.67 31.99 -27.61
N LEU A 492 -40.86 30.75 -27.14
CA LEU A 492 -41.41 29.66 -27.94
C LEU A 492 -42.80 29.29 -27.42
N ALA A 493 -43.84 29.52 -28.22
CA ALA A 493 -45.18 29.02 -27.94
C ALA A 493 -45.24 27.51 -28.17
N LEU A 494 -45.64 26.74 -27.15
CA LEU A 494 -45.88 25.30 -27.25
C LEU A 494 -47.31 25.01 -27.72
N CYS A 495 -48.25 25.77 -27.19
CA CYS A 495 -49.64 25.81 -27.64
C CYS A 495 -50.16 27.23 -27.46
N ALA A 496 -50.95 27.72 -28.41
CA ALA A 496 -51.59 29.03 -28.34
C ALA A 496 -52.97 28.95 -29.01
N TYR A 497 -53.95 29.62 -28.43
CA TYR A 497 -55.30 29.72 -28.97
C TYR A 497 -55.93 31.08 -28.64
N GLY A 498 -57.01 31.43 -29.34
CA GLY A 498 -57.73 32.69 -29.14
C GLY A 498 -56.90 33.96 -29.39
N GLY A 499 -55.79 33.86 -30.13
CA GLY A 499 -54.96 35.02 -30.49
C GLY A 499 -53.99 35.51 -29.40
N ALA A 500 -53.79 34.75 -28.32
CA ALA A 500 -52.69 35.01 -27.39
C ALA A 500 -51.34 34.80 -28.12
N THR A 501 -50.37 35.67 -27.86
CA THR A 501 -49.07 35.63 -28.55
C THR A 501 -47.92 35.78 -27.56
N VAL A 502 -46.70 35.50 -28.02
CA VAL A 502 -45.48 35.85 -27.29
C VAL A 502 -44.85 37.06 -27.97
N SER A 503 -44.54 38.10 -27.20
CA SER A 503 -43.86 39.29 -27.69
C SER A 503 -42.91 39.82 -26.62
N ASN A 504 -41.68 40.20 -27.02
CA ASN A 504 -40.65 40.74 -26.13
C ASN A 504 -40.36 39.90 -24.88
N GLY A 505 -40.43 38.57 -24.98
CA GLY A 505 -40.14 37.66 -23.87
C GLY A 505 -41.30 37.44 -22.90
N ALA A 506 -42.51 37.93 -23.21
CA ALA A 506 -43.71 37.83 -22.39
C ALA A 506 -44.92 37.35 -23.21
N VAL A 507 -45.92 36.82 -22.53
CA VAL A 507 -47.22 36.46 -23.10
C VAL A 507 -48.08 37.71 -23.22
N VAL A 508 -48.70 37.95 -24.38
CA VAL A 508 -49.68 39.01 -24.60
C VAL A 508 -51.07 38.39 -24.72
N VAL A 509 -51.96 38.73 -23.79
CA VAL A 509 -53.35 38.24 -23.81
C VAL A 509 -54.20 39.06 -24.77
N LYS A 510 -55.15 38.41 -25.45
CA LYS A 510 -55.96 39.05 -26.50
C LYS A 510 -57.31 39.58 -26.00
N HIS A 511 -57.86 38.98 -24.95
CA HIS A 511 -59.19 39.30 -24.44
C HIS A 511 -59.12 39.74 -22.98
N THR A 512 -60.04 40.60 -22.55
CA THR A 512 -60.22 40.92 -21.13
C THR A 512 -60.96 39.76 -20.45
N GLY A 513 -60.51 39.32 -19.28
CA GLY A 513 -61.16 38.26 -18.53
C GLY A 513 -60.35 37.74 -17.35
N VAL A 514 -60.79 36.62 -16.78
CA VAL A 514 -60.08 35.95 -15.68
C VAL A 514 -59.20 34.86 -16.26
N TYR A 515 -57.92 34.88 -15.90
CA TYR A 515 -56.90 33.97 -16.36
C TYR A 515 -56.36 33.14 -15.21
N GLU A 516 -56.14 31.86 -15.45
CA GLU A 516 -55.25 31.05 -14.65
C GLU A 516 -53.82 31.26 -15.16
N VAL A 517 -52.92 31.67 -14.27
CA VAL A 517 -51.49 31.77 -14.53
C VAL A 517 -50.72 30.75 -13.68
N SER A 518 -49.80 30.03 -14.30
CA SER A 518 -48.90 29.09 -13.62
C SER A 518 -47.56 29.06 -14.33
N ALA A 519 -46.50 28.70 -13.61
CA ALA A 519 -45.17 28.62 -14.19
C ALA A 519 -44.32 27.55 -13.52
N SER A 520 -43.33 27.07 -14.25
CA SER A 520 -42.28 26.22 -13.72
C SER A 520 -40.93 26.73 -14.21
N VAL A 521 -39.93 26.75 -13.33
CA VAL A 521 -38.56 27.18 -13.65
C VAL A 521 -37.59 26.12 -13.17
N TYR A 522 -36.80 25.59 -14.10
CA TYR A 522 -35.78 24.59 -13.80
C TYR A 522 -34.40 25.24 -13.64
N PHE A 523 -33.81 25.07 -12.46
CA PHE A 523 -32.54 25.66 -12.07
C PHE A 523 -31.42 24.61 -12.05
N VAL A 524 -30.24 25.03 -12.46
CA VAL A 524 -28.97 24.30 -12.32
C VAL A 524 -27.95 25.22 -11.67
N SER A 525 -27.27 24.74 -10.65
CA SER A 525 -26.28 25.44 -9.85
C SER A 525 -25.15 24.50 -9.45
N SER A 526 -23.95 25.02 -9.25
CA SER A 526 -22.83 24.26 -8.68
C SER A 526 -22.87 24.20 -7.14
N ALA A 527 -23.82 24.88 -6.50
CA ALA A 527 -23.99 24.87 -5.05
C ALA A 527 -24.72 23.59 -4.58
N GLU A 528 -24.29 23.01 -3.46
CA GLU A 528 -24.92 21.83 -2.86
C GLU A 528 -26.37 22.10 -2.43
N ALA A 529 -26.69 23.33 -2.04
CA ALA A 529 -28.05 23.80 -1.81
C ALA A 529 -28.20 25.24 -2.28
N LEU A 530 -29.32 25.56 -2.92
CA LEU A 530 -29.63 26.90 -3.40
C LEU A 530 -31.09 27.25 -3.07
N TYR A 531 -31.29 28.37 -2.40
CA TYR A 531 -32.61 29.00 -2.32
C TYR A 531 -32.92 29.71 -3.63
N CYS A 532 -34.07 29.45 -4.23
CA CYS A 532 -34.48 30.04 -5.50
C CYS A 532 -35.98 30.32 -5.52
N GLY A 533 -36.41 31.19 -6.44
CA GLY A 533 -37.82 31.53 -6.60
C GLY A 533 -38.19 31.84 -8.04
N ALA A 534 -39.48 31.81 -8.32
CA ALA A 534 -40.06 32.16 -9.60
C ALA A 534 -41.24 33.11 -9.38
N TYR A 535 -41.39 34.08 -10.29
CA TYR A 535 -42.43 35.11 -10.24
C TYR A 535 -43.14 35.18 -11.59
N ILE A 536 -44.45 35.29 -11.55
CA ILE A 536 -45.29 35.67 -12.68
C ILE A 536 -45.67 37.13 -12.47
N LYS A 537 -45.48 37.96 -13.50
CA LYS A 537 -45.71 39.41 -13.39
C LYS A 537 -46.51 39.96 -14.56
N SER A 538 -47.26 41.04 -14.34
CA SER A 538 -47.89 41.84 -15.40
C SER A 538 -47.65 43.32 -15.15
N GLY A 539 -47.17 44.04 -16.16
CA GLY A 539 -46.80 45.46 -16.03
C GLY A 539 -45.75 45.75 -14.95
N GLY A 540 -44.93 44.75 -14.58
CA GLY A 540 -43.97 44.83 -13.48
C GLY A 540 -44.53 44.47 -12.10
N ASN A 541 -45.85 44.37 -11.95
CA ASN A 541 -46.50 43.94 -10.70
C ASN A 541 -46.50 42.41 -10.60
N GLU A 542 -46.26 41.91 -9.39
CA GLU A 542 -46.35 40.47 -9.09
C GLU A 542 -47.80 39.99 -9.12
N LEU A 543 -48.02 38.92 -9.89
CA LEU A 543 -49.30 38.21 -9.96
C LEU A 543 -49.28 36.95 -9.08
N ALA A 544 -48.18 36.21 -9.11
CA ALA A 544 -47.97 35.01 -8.30
C ALA A 544 -46.47 34.72 -8.17
N SER A 545 -46.07 34.09 -7.07
CA SER A 545 -44.68 33.66 -6.86
C SER A 545 -44.59 32.40 -6.02
N MET A 546 -43.44 31.73 -6.10
CA MET A 546 -43.09 30.61 -5.24
C MET A 546 -41.58 30.62 -4.97
N HIS A 547 -41.19 30.21 -3.77
CA HIS A 547 -39.80 30.04 -3.38
C HIS A 547 -39.54 28.67 -2.77
N THR A 548 -38.41 28.06 -3.08
CA THR A 548 -37.99 26.81 -2.45
C THR A 548 -36.46 26.67 -2.40
N GLY A 549 -35.98 25.76 -1.57
CA GLY A 549 -34.60 25.29 -1.59
C GLY A 549 -34.48 24.09 -2.54
N ILE A 550 -33.50 24.13 -3.44
CA ILE A 550 -33.09 22.97 -4.24
C ILE A 550 -31.80 22.38 -3.66
N ALA A 551 -31.71 21.06 -3.61
CA ALA A 551 -30.54 20.33 -3.12
C ALA A 551 -29.82 19.62 -4.28
N ASN A 552 -28.53 19.36 -4.12
CA ASN A 552 -27.65 18.71 -5.12
C ASN A 552 -27.52 19.49 -6.43
N GLY A 553 -27.60 20.82 -6.38
CA GLY A 553 -27.30 21.70 -7.52
C GLY A 553 -28.32 21.67 -8.66
N VAL A 554 -29.43 20.92 -8.58
CA VAL A 554 -30.43 20.85 -9.65
C VAL A 554 -31.83 20.74 -9.07
N GLY A 555 -32.79 21.51 -9.58
CA GLY A 555 -34.18 21.41 -9.12
C GLY A 555 -35.14 22.38 -9.81
N GLY A 556 -36.43 22.26 -9.52
CA GLY A 556 -37.48 23.09 -10.12
C GLY A 556 -38.27 23.88 -9.08
N VAL A 557 -38.67 25.10 -9.43
CA VAL A 557 -39.66 25.89 -8.70
C VAL A 557 -40.95 25.87 -9.52
N VAL A 558 -42.07 25.53 -8.89
CA VAL A 558 -43.39 25.55 -9.54
C VAL A 558 -44.24 26.61 -8.84
N VAL A 559 -44.67 27.61 -9.62
CA VAL A 559 -45.67 28.59 -9.19
C VAL A 559 -47.05 27.95 -9.42
N PRO A 560 -47.83 27.69 -8.36
CA PRO A 560 -49.11 27.02 -8.50
C PRO A 560 -50.10 27.87 -9.32
N PRO A 561 -51.09 27.23 -9.98
CA PRO A 561 -52.15 27.94 -10.68
C PRO A 561 -52.82 29.00 -9.81
N THR A 562 -52.85 30.23 -10.31
CA THR A 562 -53.44 31.39 -9.62
C THR A 562 -54.38 32.11 -10.57
N LEU A 563 -55.58 32.46 -10.10
CA LEU A 563 -56.55 33.22 -10.89
C LEU A 563 -56.27 34.72 -10.78
N VAL A 564 -56.20 35.39 -11.94
CA VAL A 564 -55.92 36.82 -12.06
C VAL A 564 -56.80 37.46 -13.12
N GLU A 565 -57.19 38.71 -12.91
CA GLU A 565 -57.86 39.50 -13.95
C GLU A 565 -56.82 40.19 -14.83
N LEU A 566 -56.98 40.06 -16.15
CA LEU A 566 -56.12 40.72 -17.13
C LEU A 566 -56.97 41.42 -18.19
N GLU A 567 -56.56 42.63 -18.55
CA GLU A 567 -57.13 43.36 -19.68
C GLU A 567 -56.50 42.92 -21.00
N ALA A 568 -57.26 43.02 -22.09
CA ALA A 568 -56.74 42.78 -23.44
C ALA A 568 -55.48 43.62 -23.71
N GLY A 569 -54.41 42.95 -24.18
CA GLY A 569 -53.09 43.56 -24.41
C GLY A 569 -52.14 43.51 -23.21
N SER A 570 -52.58 43.05 -22.04
CA SER A 570 -51.69 42.85 -20.88
C SER A 570 -50.57 41.87 -21.20
N THR A 571 -49.37 42.18 -20.70
CA THR A 571 -48.19 41.34 -20.88
C THR A 571 -47.87 40.57 -19.60
N VAL A 572 -47.89 39.25 -19.65
CA VAL A 572 -47.54 38.36 -18.54
C VAL A 572 -46.13 37.81 -18.74
N SER A 573 -45.21 38.14 -17.83
CA SER A 573 -43.79 37.75 -17.89
C SER A 573 -43.41 36.80 -16.76
N LEU A 574 -42.33 36.05 -16.97
CA LEU A 574 -41.74 35.13 -16.01
C LEU A 574 -40.40 35.69 -15.53
N SER A 575 -40.18 35.72 -14.22
CA SER A 575 -38.87 36.04 -13.62
C SER A 575 -38.41 34.91 -12.71
N ALA A 576 -37.10 34.81 -12.51
CA ALA A 576 -36.48 33.90 -11.56
C ALA A 576 -35.59 34.67 -10.58
N TYR A 577 -35.46 34.16 -9.36
CA TYR A 577 -34.69 34.77 -8.29
C TYR A 577 -33.72 33.80 -7.65
N VAL A 578 -32.53 34.32 -7.34
CA VAL A 578 -31.54 33.70 -6.45
C VAL A 578 -31.06 34.74 -5.43
N PRO A 579 -30.70 34.35 -4.20
CA PRO A 579 -30.25 35.30 -3.18
C PRO A 579 -28.94 35.99 -3.59
N THR A 580 -28.66 37.15 -2.98
CA THR A 580 -27.40 37.88 -3.16
C THR A 580 -26.20 36.97 -2.85
N GLY A 581 -25.26 36.85 -3.79
CA GLY A 581 -24.13 35.92 -3.71
C GLY A 581 -24.41 34.52 -4.27
N GLY A 582 -25.66 34.19 -4.60
CA GLY A 582 -26.05 32.96 -5.29
C GLY A 582 -25.87 33.06 -6.81
N SER A 583 -25.54 31.93 -7.44
CA SER A 583 -25.49 31.80 -8.91
C SER A 583 -26.19 30.52 -9.36
N ALA A 584 -26.92 30.63 -10.46
CA ALA A 584 -27.62 29.52 -11.08
C ALA A 584 -27.79 29.78 -12.58
N THR A 585 -28.27 28.77 -13.27
CA THR A 585 -28.61 28.82 -14.68
C THR A 585 -30.00 28.25 -14.85
N VAL A 586 -30.87 28.97 -15.54
CA VAL A 586 -32.15 28.44 -16.02
C VAL A 586 -31.92 27.91 -17.42
N ASN A 587 -31.77 26.59 -17.53
CA ASN A 587 -31.48 25.94 -18.80
C ASN A 587 -32.69 26.00 -19.74
N ASN A 588 -32.42 25.99 -21.05
CA ASN A 588 -33.42 25.68 -22.07
C ASN A 588 -33.89 24.22 -21.93
N ASP A 589 -34.74 24.00 -20.95
CA ASP A 589 -35.30 22.72 -20.56
C ASP A 589 -36.81 22.74 -20.85
N PRO A 590 -37.40 21.66 -21.38
CA PRO A 590 -38.84 21.57 -21.57
C PRO A 590 -39.66 21.85 -20.31
N ARG A 591 -39.09 21.73 -19.11
CA ARG A 591 -39.76 22.00 -17.83
C ARG A 591 -39.79 23.48 -17.43
N THR A 592 -39.09 24.38 -18.13
CA THR A 592 -39.19 25.83 -17.85
C THR A 592 -40.26 26.47 -18.72
N GLN A 593 -41.44 26.73 -18.16
CA GLN A 593 -42.63 27.16 -18.90
C GLN A 593 -43.45 28.21 -18.13
N LEU A 594 -44.19 29.04 -18.87
CA LEU A 594 -45.24 29.92 -18.39
C LEU A 594 -46.54 29.56 -19.11
N THR A 595 -47.60 29.30 -18.33
CA THR A 595 -48.95 29.05 -18.83
C THR A 595 -49.86 30.19 -18.41
N VAL A 596 -50.59 30.74 -19.37
CA VAL A 596 -51.62 31.76 -19.16
C VAL A 596 -52.85 31.31 -19.90
N ARG A 597 -53.92 30.99 -19.18
CA ARG A 597 -55.12 30.37 -19.75
C ARG A 597 -56.37 31.10 -19.29
N GLN A 598 -57.15 31.66 -20.22
CA GLN A 598 -58.42 32.28 -19.85
C GLN A 598 -59.42 31.24 -19.38
N VAL A 599 -59.97 31.45 -18.19
CA VAL A 599 -60.94 30.56 -17.53
C VAL A 599 -62.35 31.14 -17.60
N TYR A 600 -62.50 32.47 -17.48
CA TYR A 600 -63.77 33.19 -17.59
C TYR A 600 -63.72 34.35 -18.59
#